data_AF-A0AAP4EFR7-F1
#
_entry.id   AF-A0AAP4EFR7-F1
#
_cell.length_a   1.000
_cell.length_b   1.000
_cell.length_c   1.000
_cell.angle_alpha   90.00
_cell.angle_beta   90.00
_cell.angle_gamma   90.00
#
_symmetry.space_group_name_H-M   'P 1'
#
loop_
_entity.id
_entity.type
_entity.pdbx_description
1 polymer ?
#
loop_
_entity_poly.entity_id
_entity_poly.type
_entity_poly.pdbx_seq_one_letter_code
_entity_poly.pdbx_strand_id
1 'polypeptide(L)'
;YYVGKIGTNQYAGNSSIKGLNFNLEQQGGYMSWSVMKSSMDPTYTMIWTYANKTVGNYAGGKLHAGADIDMHNYYLRNVNFEGGGITGTLMFTQIVGMNTNGTAARWYNNSKLVFQNGILVDATWGNG
;
A
#
# COMPACT_ATOMS: atom_id res chain seq x y z
N TYR A 1 -34.87 -2.97 1.27
CA TYR A 1 -34.03 -4.02 0.64
C TYR A 1 -32.97 -4.47 1.65
N TYR A 2 -32.40 -5.67 1.50
CA TYR A 2 -31.40 -6.23 2.40
C TYR A 2 -29.97 -5.77 2.03
N VAL A 3 -29.28 -5.09 2.94
CA VAL A 3 -27.98 -4.43 2.67
C VAL A 3 -26.78 -5.34 2.95
N GLY A 4 -26.92 -6.31 3.86
CA GLY A 4 -25.83 -7.17 4.30
C GLY A 4 -25.98 -7.67 5.74
N LYS A 5 -24.91 -8.29 6.26
CA LYS A 5 -24.83 -8.78 7.66
C LYS A 5 -23.42 -8.72 8.21
N ILE A 6 -23.35 -8.67 9.54
CA ILE A 6 -22.14 -8.93 10.31
C ILE A 6 -22.38 -10.21 11.10
N GLY A 7 -21.44 -11.16 11.03
CA GLY A 7 -21.55 -12.40 11.79
C GLY A 7 -20.77 -13.56 11.18
N THR A 8 -21.14 -14.78 11.59
CA THR A 8 -20.47 -16.00 11.13
C THR A 8 -20.74 -16.27 9.65
N ASN A 9 -19.69 -16.66 8.94
CA ASN A 9 -19.74 -17.16 7.58
C ASN A 9 -18.75 -18.33 7.40
N GLN A 10 -18.73 -18.93 6.22
CA GLN A 10 -17.84 -20.03 5.89
C GLN A 10 -17.00 -19.73 4.65
N TYR A 11 -15.81 -20.31 4.58
CA TYR A 11 -14.97 -20.22 3.38
C TYR A 11 -15.63 -20.94 2.20
N ALA A 12 -15.71 -20.30 1.04
CA ALA A 12 -16.43 -20.83 -0.11
C ALA A 12 -15.85 -22.17 -0.60
N GLY A 13 -14.53 -22.36 -0.52
CA GLY A 13 -13.86 -23.60 -0.95
C GLY A 13 -13.93 -24.74 0.08
N ASN A 14 -14.31 -24.45 1.33
CA ASN A 14 -14.44 -25.47 2.37
C ASN A 14 -15.37 -24.97 3.48
N SER A 15 -16.58 -25.52 3.53
CA SER A 15 -17.62 -25.11 4.47
C SER A 15 -17.32 -25.48 5.92
N SER A 16 -16.35 -26.36 6.21
CA SER A 16 -15.94 -26.66 7.58
C SER A 16 -15.12 -25.52 8.21
N ILE A 17 -14.53 -24.65 7.39
CA ILE A 17 -13.78 -23.48 7.84
C ILE A 17 -14.76 -22.32 8.06
N LYS A 18 -14.93 -21.90 9.32
CA LYS A 18 -15.82 -20.81 9.74
C LYS A 18 -15.03 -19.55 10.12
N GLY A 19 -15.64 -18.38 9.96
CA GLY A 19 -15.04 -17.10 10.39
C GLY A 19 -16.07 -16.00 10.58
N LEU A 20 -15.66 -14.89 11.21
CA LEU A 20 -16.49 -13.68 11.35
C LEU A 20 -16.28 -12.77 10.14
N ASN A 21 -17.37 -12.28 9.57
CA ASN A 21 -17.37 -11.55 8.32
C ASN A 21 -18.29 -10.33 8.36
N PHE A 22 -17.93 -9.35 7.54
CA PHE A 22 -18.75 -8.20 7.19
C PHE A 22 -19.16 -8.39 5.73
N ASN A 23 -20.40 -8.80 5.50
CA ASN A 23 -20.93 -9.03 4.16
C ASN A 23 -21.72 -7.81 3.72
N LEU A 24 -21.39 -7.27 2.55
CA LEU A 24 -22.16 -6.24 1.86
C LEU A 24 -22.80 -6.87 0.62
N GLU A 25 -24.11 -6.69 0.47
CA GLU A 25 -24.81 -7.14 -0.74
C GLU A 25 -24.49 -6.25 -1.94
N GLN A 26 -24.72 -6.75 -3.14
CA GLN A 26 -24.38 -6.06 -4.40
C GLN A 26 -24.93 -4.62 -4.46
N GLN A 27 -26.10 -4.38 -3.90
CA GLN A 27 -26.74 -3.06 -3.93
C GLN A 27 -26.17 -2.11 -2.85
N GLY A 28 -25.44 -2.63 -1.87
CA GLY A 28 -24.79 -1.86 -0.82
C GLY A 28 -23.73 -0.89 -1.36
N GLY A 29 -23.62 0.27 -0.71
CA GLY A 29 -22.71 1.34 -1.14
C GLY A 29 -21.28 1.13 -0.65
N TYR A 30 -21.09 0.93 0.66
CA TYR A 30 -19.78 0.85 1.30
C TYR A 30 -19.84 0.10 2.64
N MET A 31 -18.67 -0.29 3.15
CA MET A 31 -18.44 -0.71 4.53
C MET A 31 -17.30 0.12 5.10
N SER A 32 -17.45 0.68 6.30
CA SER A 32 -16.45 1.58 6.89
C SER A 32 -16.24 1.34 8.37
N TRP A 33 -14.99 1.47 8.78
CA TRP A 33 -14.58 1.77 10.14
C TRP A 33 -14.46 3.29 10.26
N SER A 34 -15.22 3.88 11.19
CA SER A 34 -15.42 5.33 11.23
C SER A 34 -15.28 5.87 12.65
N VAL A 35 -14.95 7.16 12.77
CA VAL A 35 -14.76 7.84 14.06
C VAL A 35 -15.43 9.21 14.05
N MET A 36 -16.07 9.60 15.15
CA MET A 36 -16.51 10.98 15.39
C MET A 36 -15.28 11.74 15.93
N LYS A 37 -14.71 12.66 15.14
CA LYS A 37 -13.39 13.26 15.44
C LYS A 37 -13.47 14.32 16.53
N SER A 38 -14.63 14.95 16.68
CA SER A 38 -14.95 15.92 17.72
C SER A 38 -16.34 15.67 18.29
N SER A 39 -16.56 16.02 19.56
CA SER A 39 -17.89 15.96 20.19
C SER A 39 -18.92 16.89 19.55
N MET A 40 -18.47 17.85 18.74
CA MET A 40 -19.32 18.77 17.98
C MET A 40 -19.60 18.30 16.54
N ASP A 41 -18.94 17.22 16.07
CA ASP A 41 -19.15 16.76 14.71
C ASP A 41 -20.53 16.12 14.56
N PRO A 42 -21.32 16.49 13.53
CA PRO A 42 -22.66 15.95 13.34
C PRO A 42 -22.65 14.50 12.80
N THR A 43 -21.50 14.02 12.32
CA THR A 43 -21.36 12.72 11.63
C THR A 43 -20.00 12.09 11.87
N TYR A 44 -19.91 10.77 11.68
CA TYR A 44 -18.66 10.04 11.74
C TYR A 44 -17.85 10.20 10.46
N THR A 45 -16.55 10.44 10.60
CA THR A 45 -15.58 10.40 9.50
C THR A 45 -15.21 8.96 9.18
N MET A 46 -15.24 8.61 7.89
CA MET A 46 -14.82 7.31 7.37
C MET A 46 -13.29 7.19 7.36
N ILE A 47 -12.73 6.17 8.03
CA ILE A 47 -11.28 5.98 8.21
C ILE A 47 -10.74 4.80 7.41
N TRP A 48 -11.41 3.65 7.43
CA TRP A 48 -11.01 2.49 6.62
C TRP A 48 -12.23 1.95 5.90
N THR A 49 -12.34 2.23 4.61
CA THR A 49 -13.58 2.04 3.86
C THR A 49 -13.36 1.23 2.60
N TYR A 50 -14.12 0.15 2.44
CA TYR A 50 -14.36 -0.43 1.13
C TYR A 50 -15.60 0.21 0.50
N ALA A 51 -15.42 0.86 -0.64
CA ALA A 51 -16.50 1.46 -1.42
C ALA A 51 -16.87 0.51 -2.57
N ASN A 52 -18.02 -0.17 -2.48
CA ASN A 52 -18.52 -1.03 -3.56
C ASN A 52 -19.01 -0.21 -4.75
N LYS A 53 -19.59 0.96 -4.45
CA LYS A 53 -19.99 1.99 -5.41
C LYS A 53 -19.25 3.28 -5.09
N THR A 54 -19.20 4.23 -6.03
CA THR A 54 -18.68 5.56 -5.73
C THR A 54 -19.56 6.23 -4.67
N VAL A 55 -18.96 6.71 -3.59
CA VAL A 55 -19.64 7.40 -2.47
C VAL A 55 -18.90 8.72 -2.24
N GLY A 56 -19.49 9.83 -2.67
CA GLY A 56 -18.81 11.13 -2.63
C GLY A 56 -17.49 11.09 -3.41
N ASN A 57 -16.38 11.37 -2.74
CA ASN A 57 -15.02 11.31 -3.28
C ASN A 57 -14.37 9.90 -3.22
N TYR A 58 -15.01 8.92 -2.59
CA TYR A 58 -14.52 7.55 -2.52
C TYR A 58 -14.92 6.80 -3.79
N ALA A 59 -13.98 6.63 -4.72
CA ALA A 59 -14.22 5.86 -5.95
C ALA A 59 -14.59 4.39 -5.66
N GLY A 60 -15.56 3.86 -6.41
CA GLY A 60 -16.03 2.48 -6.26
C GLY A 60 -14.99 1.42 -6.64
N GLY A 61 -15.15 0.22 -6.07
CA GLY A 61 -14.26 -0.93 -6.25
C GLY A 61 -12.91 -0.81 -5.53
N LYS A 62 -12.79 0.09 -4.53
CA LYS A 62 -11.52 0.41 -3.88
C LYS A 62 -11.63 0.43 -2.36
N LEU A 63 -10.49 0.17 -1.72
CA LEU A 63 -10.28 0.38 -0.29
C LEU A 63 -9.62 1.74 -0.09
N HIS A 64 -10.13 2.52 0.87
CA HIS A 64 -9.71 3.89 1.11
C HIS A 64 -9.27 4.07 2.56
N ALA A 65 -8.10 4.71 2.72
CA ALA A 65 -7.54 5.11 4.00
C ALA A 65 -7.80 6.60 4.24
N GLY A 66 -8.51 6.93 5.31
CA GLY A 66 -8.73 8.30 5.80
C GLY A 66 -7.73 8.71 6.89
N ALA A 67 -6.69 7.89 7.11
CA ALA A 67 -5.59 8.09 8.03
C ALA A 67 -4.35 7.32 7.52
N ASP A 68 -3.19 7.60 8.09
CA ASP A 68 -1.96 6.84 7.82
C ASP A 68 -2.11 5.37 8.25
N ILE A 69 -1.48 4.48 7.50
CA ILE A 69 -1.42 3.06 7.83
C ILE A 69 -0.05 2.77 8.45
N ASP A 70 0.01 2.72 9.78
CA ASP A 70 1.19 2.21 10.48
C ASP A 70 1.19 0.68 10.46
N MET A 71 2.13 0.11 9.72
CA MET A 71 2.23 -1.34 9.54
C MET A 71 3.11 -2.02 10.60
N HIS A 72 3.73 -1.30 11.55
CA HIS A 72 4.54 -1.87 12.63
C HIS A 72 5.57 -2.94 12.18
N ASN A 73 6.38 -2.64 11.15
CA ASN A 73 7.35 -3.56 10.54
C ASN A 73 6.75 -4.81 9.87
N TYR A 74 5.44 -4.86 9.63
CA TYR A 74 4.80 -5.90 8.84
C TYR A 74 4.76 -5.58 7.35
N TYR A 75 4.62 -6.62 6.54
CA TYR A 75 4.77 -6.55 5.09
C TYR A 75 3.45 -6.31 4.36
N LEU A 76 3.50 -5.46 3.34
CA LEU A 76 2.59 -5.53 2.20
C LEU A 76 3.09 -6.61 1.23
N ARG A 77 2.22 -7.52 0.80
CA ARG A 77 2.59 -8.63 -0.08
C ARG A 77 1.73 -8.62 -1.34
N ASN A 78 2.34 -8.97 -2.47
CA ASN A 78 1.67 -9.08 -3.78
C ASN A 78 0.90 -7.81 -4.20
N VAL A 79 1.48 -6.65 -3.89
CA VAL A 79 0.90 -5.36 -4.28
C VAL A 79 1.29 -5.05 -5.73
N ASN A 80 0.31 -4.60 -6.52
CA ASN A 80 0.55 -4.01 -7.83
C ASN A 80 0.59 -2.49 -7.68
N PHE A 81 1.73 -1.88 -8.05
CA PHE A 81 1.91 -0.43 -8.06
C PHE A 81 1.57 0.19 -9.43
N GLU A 82 0.49 -0.29 -10.05
CA GLU A 82 -0.10 0.21 -11.30
C GLU A 82 0.90 0.32 -12.48
N GLY A 83 1.82 -0.63 -12.57
CA GLY A 83 2.87 -0.63 -13.60
C GLY A 83 4.06 0.32 -13.32
N GLY A 84 4.04 1.05 -12.20
CA GLY A 84 5.15 1.91 -11.77
C GLY A 84 6.31 1.17 -11.09
N GLY A 85 6.12 -0.08 -10.70
CA GLY A 85 7.15 -0.87 -10.04
C GLY A 85 8.11 -1.53 -11.03
N ILE A 86 9.42 -1.31 -10.85
CA ILE A 86 10.46 -2.03 -11.59
C ILE A 86 11.00 -3.20 -10.77
N THR A 87 11.35 -4.28 -11.45
CA THR A 87 12.18 -5.36 -10.91
C THR A 87 13.46 -5.40 -11.71
N GLY A 88 14.59 -5.13 -11.06
CA GLY A 88 15.88 -5.04 -11.75
C GLY A 88 16.97 -4.41 -10.90
N THR A 89 18.15 -4.27 -11.50
CA THR A 89 19.32 -3.67 -10.85
C THR A 89 19.80 -2.47 -11.64
N LEU A 90 19.85 -1.31 -10.99
CA LEU A 90 20.54 -0.15 -11.53
C LEU A 90 22.02 -0.24 -11.13
N MET A 91 22.89 -0.40 -12.12
CA MET A 91 24.35 -0.32 -11.94
C MET A 91 24.82 1.11 -12.16
N PHE A 92 25.72 1.61 -11.31
CA PHE A 92 26.25 2.95 -11.45
C PHE A 92 27.69 3.08 -10.92
N THR A 93 28.37 4.15 -11.36
CA THR A 93 29.68 4.57 -10.84
C THR A 93 29.47 5.72 -9.87
N GLN A 94 30.05 5.63 -8.66
CA GLN A 94 29.96 6.68 -7.66
C GLN A 94 31.22 7.55 -7.72
N ILE A 95 31.09 8.82 -8.11
CA ILE A 95 32.20 9.79 -8.01
C ILE A 95 32.36 10.21 -6.55
N VAL A 96 33.57 10.06 -6.01
CA VAL A 96 33.91 10.34 -4.59
C VAL A 96 35.08 11.33 -4.44
N GLY A 97 35.46 11.98 -5.53
CA GLY A 97 36.48 13.01 -5.56
C GLY A 97 36.50 13.74 -6.89
N MET A 98 36.70 15.05 -6.85
CA MET A 98 36.76 15.93 -8.01
C MET A 98 38.08 16.70 -8.02
N ASN A 99 38.64 16.88 -9.21
CA ASN A 99 39.76 17.79 -9.43
C ASN A 99 39.26 19.25 -9.43
N THR A 100 40.18 20.20 -9.21
CA THR A 100 39.87 21.64 -9.28
C THR A 100 39.39 22.11 -10.66
N ASN A 101 39.70 21.35 -11.72
CA ASN A 101 39.24 21.60 -13.08
C ASN A 101 37.84 21.00 -13.38
N GLY A 102 37.16 20.44 -12.38
CA GLY A 102 35.81 19.89 -12.54
C GLY A 102 35.73 18.48 -13.14
N THR A 103 36.86 17.80 -13.34
CA THR A 103 36.87 16.38 -13.76
C THR A 103 36.82 15.44 -12.55
N ALA A 104 36.24 14.25 -12.71
CA ALA A 104 36.25 13.23 -11.68
C ALA A 104 37.69 12.76 -11.40
N ALA A 105 38.10 12.79 -10.14
CA ALA A 105 39.44 12.39 -9.69
C ALA A 105 39.47 10.98 -9.12
N ARG A 106 38.38 10.56 -8.47
CA ARG A 106 38.23 9.24 -7.86
C ARG A 106 36.78 8.79 -7.95
N TRP A 107 36.58 7.50 -8.21
CA TRP A 107 35.27 6.88 -8.25
C TRP A 107 35.32 5.44 -7.76
N TYR A 108 34.17 4.93 -7.31
CA TYR A 108 33.96 3.52 -7.06
C TYR A 108 33.09 2.91 -8.15
N ASN A 109 33.53 1.75 -8.63
CA ASN A 109 32.80 0.97 -9.62
C ASN A 109 31.90 -0.07 -8.92
N ASN A 110 30.98 -0.66 -9.69
CA ASN A 110 30.10 -1.73 -9.26
C ASN A 110 29.14 -1.37 -8.11
N SER A 111 28.82 -0.09 -7.94
CA SER A 111 27.70 0.31 -7.08
C SER A 111 26.39 -0.15 -7.72
N LYS A 112 25.44 -0.60 -6.89
CA LYS A 112 24.14 -1.07 -7.37
C LYS A 112 23.00 -0.71 -6.45
N LEU A 113 21.84 -0.51 -7.05
CA LEU A 113 20.53 -0.47 -6.38
C LEU A 113 19.68 -1.61 -6.94
N VAL A 114 19.12 -2.45 -6.08
CA VAL A 114 18.29 -3.60 -6.48
C VAL A 114 16.85 -3.31 -6.12
N PHE A 115 15.98 -3.38 -7.12
CA PHE A 115 14.55 -3.18 -6.96
C PHE A 115 13.80 -4.50 -7.19
N GLN A 116 12.80 -4.73 -6.34
CA GLN A 116 11.84 -5.82 -6.51
C GLN A 116 10.43 -5.26 -6.37
N ASN A 117 9.62 -5.43 -7.42
CA ASN A 117 8.24 -4.92 -7.49
C ASN A 117 8.15 -3.41 -7.15
N GLY A 118 9.14 -2.62 -7.57
CA GLY A 118 9.19 -1.18 -7.33
C GLY A 118 9.82 -0.74 -6.00
N ILE A 119 10.20 -1.67 -5.12
CA ILE A 119 10.80 -1.36 -3.81
C ILE A 119 12.32 -1.57 -3.89
N LEU A 120 13.10 -0.61 -3.39
CA LEU A 120 14.54 -0.79 -3.17
C LEU A 120 14.75 -1.80 -2.04
N VAL A 121 15.31 -2.96 -2.37
CA VAL A 121 15.48 -4.08 -1.44
C VAL A 121 16.94 -4.35 -1.06
N ASP A 122 17.89 -3.89 -1.87
CA ASP A 122 19.32 -3.99 -1.60
C ASP A 122 20.06 -2.81 -2.23
N ALA A 123 21.15 -2.39 -1.59
CA ALA A 123 22.03 -1.34 -2.07
C ALA A 123 23.47 -1.69 -1.74
N THR A 124 24.33 -1.64 -2.75
CA THR A 124 25.78 -1.75 -2.57
C THR A 124 26.41 -0.44 -2.99
N TRP A 125 27.07 0.22 -2.04
CA TRP A 125 27.95 1.34 -2.31
C TRP A 125 29.31 0.78 -2.72
N GLY A 126 29.89 1.32 -3.78
CA GLY A 126 31.22 0.94 -4.18
C GLY A 126 32.23 1.25 -3.06
N ASN A 127 33.24 0.40 -2.92
CA ASN A 127 34.33 0.55 -1.96
C ASN A 127 35.65 0.75 -2.71
N GLY A 128 36.62 1.38 -2.04
CA GLY A 128 37.98 1.62 -2.54
C GLY A 128 38.94 0.47 -2.31
#